data_AF-A0A937XNI6-F1
#
_entry.id   AF-A0A937XNI6-F1
#
_cell.length_a   1.000
_cell.length_b   1.000
_cell.length_c   1.000
_cell.angle_alpha   90.00
_cell.angle_beta   90.00
_cell.angle_gamma   90.00
#
_symmetry.space_group_name_H-M   'P 1'
#
loop_
_entity.id
_entity.type
_entity.pdbx_description
1 polymer ?
#
loop_
_entity_poly.entity_id
_entity_poly.type
_entity_poly.pdbx_seq_one_letter_code
_entity_poly.pdbx_strand_id
1 'polypeptide(L)'
;MIRLHCYYSLSSPWAYFGGPRLAALTQAYEVKLELRPFDFQAIVPHTGGIPLRTRPQERQTYHALELARWSKRLKMPINLVPRYYRKQALPSDW
;
A
#
# COMPACT_ATOMS: atom_id res chain seq x y z
N MET A 1 10.59 26.23 9.24
CA MET A 1 10.73 24.76 9.11
C MET A 1 9.35 24.12 9.09
N ILE A 2 9.00 23.44 7.99
CA ILE A 2 7.71 22.75 7.84
C ILE A 2 7.79 21.39 8.53
N ARG A 3 6.75 20.99 9.28
CA ARG A 3 6.62 19.64 9.82
C ARG A 3 5.71 18.81 8.92
N LEU A 4 6.19 17.64 8.49
CA LEU A 4 5.45 16.74 7.62
C LEU A 4 5.27 15.38 8.31
N HIS A 5 4.02 14.98 8.55
CA HIS A 5 3.73 13.66 9.11
C HIS A 5 3.45 12.66 7.97
N CYS A 6 4.16 11.53 7.97
CA CYS A 6 3.97 10.45 7.01
C CYS A 6 3.35 9.24 7.70
N TYR A 7 2.05 9.01 7.48
CA TYR A 7 1.35 7.82 7.97
C TYR A 7 1.43 6.70 6.92
N TYR A 8 1.99 5.56 7.30
CA TYR A 8 2.13 4.42 6.40
C TYR A 8 2.09 3.09 7.14
N SER A 9 1.87 2.00 6.40
CA SER A 9 2.08 0.64 6.88
C SER A 9 3.15 -0.02 6.04
N LEU A 10 4.01 -0.83 6.66
CA LEU A 10 5.05 -1.60 5.95
C LEU A 10 4.47 -2.57 4.91
N SER A 11 3.22 -3.00 5.10
CA SER A 11 2.52 -3.87 4.15
C SER A 11 1.97 -3.13 2.92
N SER A 12 2.06 -1.79 2.88
CA SER A 12 1.45 -0.99 1.81
C SER A 12 2.35 -0.92 0.58
N PRO A 13 1.92 -1.47 -0.57
CA PRO A 13 2.67 -1.33 -1.82
C PRO A 13 2.71 0.12 -2.31
N TRP A 14 1.73 0.95 -1.91
CA TRP A 14 1.68 2.37 -2.25
C TRP A 14 2.68 3.19 -1.43
N ALA A 15 2.90 2.82 -0.17
CA ALA A 15 3.96 3.44 0.64
C ALA A 15 5.34 3.12 0.08
N TYR A 16 5.54 1.87 -0.40
CA TYR A 16 6.75 1.48 -1.13
C TYR A 16 6.99 2.38 -2.36
N PHE A 17 5.99 2.57 -3.21
CA PHE A 17 6.10 3.45 -4.38
C PHE A 17 6.30 4.93 -4.04
N GLY A 18 5.66 5.43 -2.97
CA GLY A 18 5.73 6.84 -2.57
C GLY A 18 7.00 7.23 -1.82
N GLY A 19 7.64 6.28 -1.13
CA GLY A 19 8.78 6.50 -0.25
C GLY A 19 9.94 7.28 -0.89
N PRO A 20 10.44 6.89 -2.08
CA PRO A 20 11.55 7.59 -2.71
C PRO A 20 11.24 9.07 -3.02
N ARG A 21 10.00 9.37 -3.45
CA ARG A 21 9.59 10.75 -3.73
C ARG A 21 9.48 11.57 -2.46
N LEU A 22 8.95 10.99 -1.38
CA LEU A 22 8.93 11.64 -0.07
C LEU A 22 10.34 11.96 0.43
N ALA A 23 11.27 10.99 0.33
CA ALA A 23 12.66 11.19 0.71
C ALA A 23 13.33 12.31 -0.09
N ALA A 24 13.13 12.34 -1.42
CA ALA A 24 13.66 13.39 -2.28
C ALA A 24 13.12 14.78 -1.89
N LEU A 25 11.83 14.91 -1.58
CA LEU A 25 11.24 16.17 -1.13
C LEU A 25 11.84 16.63 0.21
N THR A 26 12.07 15.72 1.14
CA THR A 26 12.66 16.06 2.44
C THR A 26 14.13 16.46 2.35
N GLN A 27 14.82 16.06 1.28
CA GLN A 27 16.19 16.51 0.99
C GLN A 27 16.20 17.87 0.27
N ALA A 28 15.21 18.12 -0.60
CA ALA A 28 15.13 19.33 -1.40
C ALA A 28 14.63 20.57 -0.63
N TYR A 29 13.95 20.37 0.50
CA TYR A 29 13.30 21.43 1.27
C TYR A 29 13.61 21.29 2.77
N GLU A 30 13.57 22.39 3.52
CA GLU A 30 13.73 22.41 4.98
C GLU A 30 12.49 21.85 5.72
N VAL A 31 12.26 20.55 5.56
CA VAL A 31 11.13 19.80 6.10
C VAL A 31 11.61 18.85 7.19
N LYS A 32 11.01 18.96 8.37
CA LYS A 32 11.12 17.95 9.43
C LYS A 32 10.11 16.84 9.16
N LEU A 33 10.59 15.70 8.65
CA LEU A 33 9.78 14.51 8.44
C LEU A 33 9.57 13.74 9.75
N GLU A 34 8.32 13.44 10.07
CA GLU A 34 7.94 12.57 11.18
C GLU A 34 7.23 11.32 10.63
N LEU A 35 7.90 10.18 10.72
CA LEU A 35 7.34 8.89 10.32
C LEU A 35 6.35 8.40 11.37
N ARG A 36 5.15 8.02 10.93
CA ARG A 36 4.04 7.55 11.76
C ARG A 36 3.57 6.17 11.23
N PRO A 37 4.37 5.11 11.43
CA PRO A 37 3.95 3.77 11.02
C PRO A 37 2.71 3.34 11.83
N PHE A 38 1.78 2.66 11.19
CA PHE A 38 0.60 2.13 11.85
C PHE A 38 0.24 0.73 11.35
N ASP A 39 -0.51 0.00 12.18
CA ASP A 39 -1.08 -1.28 11.82
C ASP A 39 -2.35 -1.08 10.96
N PHE A 40 -2.19 -1.26 9.65
CA PHE A 40 -3.29 -1.14 8.70
C PHE A 40 -4.35 -2.23 8.90
N GLN A 41 -3.97 -3.43 9.34
CA GLN A 41 -4.94 -4.51 9.56
C GLN A 41 -5.79 -4.23 10.79
N ALA A 42 -5.22 -3.62 11.82
CA ALA A 42 -5.98 -3.18 13.00
C ALA A 42 -6.90 -2.00 12.67
N ILE A 43 -6.43 -0.96 11.98
CA ILE A 43 -7.19 0.30 11.81
C ILE A 43 -8.33 0.20 10.78
N VAL A 44 -8.16 -0.59 9.72
CA VAL A 44 -9.14 -0.63 8.62
C VAL A 44 -10.55 -1.02 9.10
N PRO A 45 -10.75 -2.09 9.89
CA PRO A 45 -12.07 -2.44 10.41
C PRO A 45 -12.65 -1.37 11.35
N HIS A 46 -11.81 -0.75 12.19
CA HIS A 46 -12.23 0.26 13.17
C HIS A 46 -12.74 1.56 12.53
N THR A 47 -12.34 1.83 11.29
CA THR A 47 -12.71 3.03 10.54
C THR A 47 -13.80 2.77 9.49
N GLY A 48 -14.39 1.57 9.48
CA GLY A 48 -15.39 1.16 8.49
C GLY A 48 -14.79 0.82 7.11
N GLY A 49 -13.46 0.75 7.01
CA GLY A 49 -12.77 0.33 5.80
C GLY A 49 -12.95 -1.16 5.53
N ILE A 50 -12.99 -1.54 4.26
CA ILE A 50 -13.11 -2.94 3.83
C ILE A 50 -11.71 -3.49 3.54
N PRO A 51 -11.21 -4.48 4.31
CA PRO A 51 -9.94 -5.15 4.04
C PRO A 51 -9.87 -5.69 2.62
N LEU A 52 -8.70 -5.58 1.95
CA LEU A 52 -8.59 -5.98 0.54
C LEU A 52 -9.06 -7.42 0.29
N ARG A 53 -8.80 -8.34 1.23
CA ARG A 53 -9.12 -9.76 1.14
C ARG A 53 -10.61 -10.07 1.17
N THR A 54 -11.43 -9.18 1.73
CA THR A 54 -12.88 -9.37 1.81
C THR A 54 -13.62 -8.63 0.69
N ARG A 55 -12.89 -7.95 -0.21
CA ARG A 55 -13.49 -7.27 -1.36
C ARG A 55 -13.86 -8.27 -2.48
N PRO A 56 -14.84 -7.94 -3.34
CA PRO A 56 -15.12 -8.70 -4.56
C PRO A 56 -13.87 -8.93 -5.42
N GLN A 57 -13.84 -10.04 -6.15
CA GLN A 57 -12.67 -10.51 -6.88
C GLN A 57 -12.19 -9.49 -7.92
N GLU A 58 -13.10 -8.72 -8.53
CA GLU A 58 -12.85 -7.67 -9.51
C GLU A 58 -12.04 -6.52 -8.89
N ARG A 59 -12.33 -6.17 -7.62
CA ARG A 59 -11.57 -5.14 -6.90
C ARG A 59 -10.18 -5.64 -6.53
N GLN A 60 -10.04 -6.93 -6.22
CA GLN A 60 -8.73 -7.53 -5.96
C GLN A 60 -7.87 -7.63 -7.22
N THR A 61 -8.44 -8.02 -8.36
CA THR A 61 -7.71 -8.08 -9.64
C THR A 61 -7.32 -6.69 -10.13
N TYR A 62 -8.23 -5.71 -10.01
CA TYR A 62 -7.92 -4.33 -10.38
C TYR A 62 -6.79 -3.74 -9.51
N HIS A 63 -6.76 -4.06 -8.20
CA HIS A 63 -5.64 -3.68 -7.34
C HIS A 63 -4.31 -4.21 -7.88
N ALA A 64 -4.22 -5.50 -8.24
CA ALA A 64 -3.01 -6.08 -8.80
C ALA A 64 -2.62 -5.46 -10.16
N LEU A 65 -3.60 -5.14 -11.01
CA LEU A 65 -3.39 -4.47 -12.29
C LEU A 65 -2.74 -3.09 -12.11
N GLU A 66 -3.25 -2.30 -11.17
CA GLU A 66 -2.69 -0.97 -10.87
C GLU A 66 -1.27 -1.08 -10.30
N LEU A 67 -1.01 -2.02 -9.40
CA LEU A 67 0.35 -2.25 -8.91
C LEU A 67 1.33 -2.60 -10.05
N ALA A 68 0.90 -3.37 -11.04
CA ALA A 68 1.72 -3.69 -12.21
C ALA A 68 2.02 -2.45 -13.06
N ARG A 69 1.01 -1.61 -13.31
CA ARG A 69 1.13 -0.36 -14.06
C ARG A 69 2.09 0.61 -13.38
N TRP A 70 1.94 0.82 -12.08
CA TRP A 70 2.79 1.73 -11.31
C TRP A 70 4.21 1.20 -11.16
N SER A 71 4.38 -0.11 -10.95
CA SER A 71 5.69 -0.75 -10.96
C SER A 71 6.45 -0.47 -12.26
N LYS A 72 5.80 -0.65 -13.42
CA LYS A 72 6.38 -0.34 -14.74
C LYS A 72 6.67 1.16 -14.89
N ARG A 73 5.73 2.03 -14.49
CA ARG A 73 5.84 3.49 -14.64
C ARG A 73 6.96 4.09 -13.80
N LEU A 74 7.18 3.54 -12.60
CA LEU A 74 8.17 4.01 -11.63
C LEU A 74 9.49 3.24 -11.71
N LYS A 75 9.54 2.14 -12.49
CA LYS A 75 10.66 1.20 -12.55
C LYS A 75 11.01 0.61 -11.18
N MET A 76 10.00 0.35 -10.36
CA MET A 76 10.14 -0.16 -9.00
C MET A 76 9.57 -1.59 -8.94
N PRO A 77 10.41 -2.62 -8.77
CA PRO A 77 9.95 -4.01 -8.82
C PRO A 77 9.02 -4.32 -7.65
N ILE A 78 7.96 -5.08 -7.90
CA ILE A 78 7.06 -5.54 -6.86
C ILE A 78 6.57 -6.96 -7.17
N ASN A 79 6.42 -7.78 -6.14
CA ASN A 79 5.75 -9.07 -6.28
C ASN A 79 4.23 -8.86 -6.18
N LEU A 80 3.52 -9.00 -7.30
CA LEU A 80 2.07 -8.80 -7.39
C LEU A 80 1.26 -9.90 -6.69
N VAL A 81 1.85 -11.09 -6.50
CA VAL A 81 1.21 -12.23 -5.84
C VAL A 81 2.17 -12.82 -4.79
N PRO A 82 2.37 -12.14 -3.65
CA PRO A 82 3.25 -12.64 -2.60
C PRO A 82 2.74 -13.98 -2.04
N ARG A 83 3.65 -14.93 -1.80
CA ARG A 83 3.33 -16.29 -1.33
C ARG A 83 2.46 -16.32 -0.07
N TYR A 84 2.70 -15.40 0.87
CA TYR A 84 1.97 -15.29 2.14
C TYR A 84 0.78 -14.33 2.08
N TYR A 85 0.49 -13.81 0.89
CA TYR A 85 -0.70 -13.04 0.57
C TYR A 85 -1.75 -13.95 -0.07
N ARG A 86 -2.05 -15.12 0.55
CA ARG A 86 -2.99 -16.07 -0.03
C ARG A 86 -4.40 -15.47 -0.10
N LYS A 87 -5.03 -15.65 -1.26
CA LYS A 87 -6.46 -15.44 -1.50
C LYS A 87 -7.24 -16.32 -0.54
N GLN A 88 -8.33 -15.81 0.04
CA GLN A 88 -9.32 -16.67 0.66
C GLN A 88 -9.81 -17.66 -0.41
N ALA A 89 -9.88 -18.95 -0.10
CA ALA A 89 -10.39 -19.93 -1.04
C ALA A 89 -11.80 -19.48 -1.47
N LEU A 90 -12.07 -19.48 -2.77
CA LEU A 90 -13.44 -19.36 -3.26
C LEU A 90 -14.26 -20.51 -2.65
N PRO A 91 -15.54 -20.31 -2.28
CA PRO A 91 -16.42 -21.41 -1.91
C PRO A 91 -16.37 -22.50 -3.00
N SER A 92 -16.36 -23.77 -2.59
CA SER A 92 -16.19 -24.93 -3.47
C SER A 92 -17.38 -25.22 -4.38
N ASP A 93 -18.43 -24.41 -4.28
CA ASP A 93 -19.76 -24.61 -4.83
C ASP A 93 -20.17 -23.54 -5.86
N TRP A 94 -19.24 -23.18 -6.75
CA TRP A 94 -19.55 -22.60 -8.06
C TRP A 94 -19.36 -23.64 -9.16
#